data_AF-A0A399IS39-F1
#
_entry.id   AF-A0A399IS39-F1
#
_cell.length_a   1.000
_cell.length_b   1.000
_cell.length_c   1.000
_cell.angle_alpha   90.00
_cell.angle_beta   90.00
_cell.angle_gamma   90.00
#
_symmetry.space_group_name_H-M   'P 1'
#
loop_
_entity.id
_entity.type
_entity.pdbx_description
1 polymer ?
#
loop_
_entity_poly.entity_id
_entity_poly.type
_entity_poly.pdbx_seq_one_letter_code
_entity_poly.pdbx_strand_id
1 'polypeptide(L)'
;MSTLKDYLEKKQKLKEESERYIDYSIDDGLLKVKKLDFWGKYFQSPSGIYILGINSGYLYNKKFEKGNFILIKNNQLLLNETMFNPCNAVISDNGNFVIDDNIYEMHSKFNSILHFFSEKGKLSSKNFYANFESIELSLDGRYCIAKTLNCTYEPQNRKIITYDLENNRIHSKHNLF
;
A
#
# COMPACT_ATOMS: atom_id res chain seq x y z
N MET A 1 17.60 41.94 -8.95
CA MET A 1 18.52 40.99 -9.61
C MET A 1 18.47 39.69 -8.81
N SER A 2 18.18 38.56 -9.45
CA SER A 2 18.24 37.23 -8.81
C SER A 2 19.68 36.94 -8.39
N THR A 3 19.91 36.47 -7.17
CA THR A 3 21.25 36.11 -6.70
C THR A 3 21.69 34.77 -7.31
N LEU A 4 23.00 34.51 -7.34
CA LEU A 4 23.55 33.20 -7.75
C LEU A 4 22.98 32.06 -6.89
N LYS A 5 22.70 32.34 -5.61
CA LYS A 5 22.06 31.42 -4.67
C LYS A 5 20.64 31.05 -5.14
N ASP A 6 19.82 32.03 -5.48
CA ASP A 6 18.45 31.80 -5.98
C ASP A 6 18.45 30.96 -7.27
N TYR A 7 19.44 31.18 -8.15
CA TYR A 7 19.59 30.39 -9.38
C TYR A 7 19.95 28.92 -9.09
N LEU A 8 20.87 28.67 -8.16
CA LEU A 8 21.28 27.32 -7.79
C LEU A 8 20.15 26.56 -7.09
N GLU A 9 19.42 27.20 -6.17
CA GLU A 9 18.25 26.62 -5.50
C GLU A 9 17.16 26.25 -6.51
N LYS A 10 16.86 27.13 -7.46
CA LYS A 10 15.89 26.86 -8.53
C LYS A 10 16.33 25.68 -9.42
N LYS A 11 17.61 25.61 -9.79
CA LYS A 11 18.16 24.53 -10.61
C LYS A 11 18.11 23.19 -9.87
N GLN A 12 18.39 23.18 -8.57
CA GLN A 12 18.31 21.99 -7.75
C GLN A 12 16.87 21.49 -7.62
N LYS A 13 15.91 22.39 -7.36
CA LYS A 13 14.49 22.05 -7.29
C LYS A 13 13.95 21.46 -8.60
N LEU A 14 14.32 22.05 -9.74
CA LEU A 14 13.95 21.52 -11.06
C LEU A 14 14.53 20.12 -11.32
N LYS A 15 15.76 19.87 -10.86
CA LYS A 15 16.38 18.55 -10.96
C LYS A 15 15.62 17.54 -10.09
N GLU A 16 15.32 17.88 -8.84
CA GLU A 16 14.53 17.02 -7.94
C GLU A 16 13.13 16.74 -8.48
N GLU A 17 12.45 17.74 -9.05
CA GLU A 17 11.14 17.57 -9.70
C GLU A 17 11.23 16.63 -10.92
N SER A 18 12.27 16.76 -11.74
CA SER A 18 12.49 15.87 -12.88
C SER A 18 12.80 14.43 -12.45
N GLU A 19 13.51 14.24 -11.33
CA GLU A 19 13.88 12.92 -10.83
C GLU A 19 12.69 12.12 -10.27
N ARG A 20 11.59 12.81 -9.93
CA ARG A 20 10.32 12.19 -9.52
C ARG A 20 9.57 11.58 -10.68
N TYR A 21 9.78 12.03 -11.92
CA TYR A 21 9.19 11.37 -13.07
C TYR A 21 9.89 10.04 -13.28
N ILE A 22 9.10 8.97 -13.38
CA ILE A 22 9.59 7.61 -13.58
C ILE A 22 8.97 7.01 -14.83
N ASP A 23 9.82 6.34 -15.58
CA ASP A 23 9.39 5.42 -16.61
C ASP A 23 9.06 4.08 -15.95
N TYR A 24 7.87 3.57 -16.25
CA TYR A 24 7.43 2.26 -15.81
C TYR A 24 6.81 1.50 -16.96
N SER A 25 6.73 0.19 -16.81
CA SER A 25 6.04 -0.71 -17.73
C SER A 25 5.22 -1.71 -16.94
N ILE A 26 4.12 -2.17 -17.54
CA ILE A 26 3.32 -3.27 -17.01
C ILE A 26 3.47 -4.43 -17.98
N ASP A 27 3.93 -5.56 -17.47
CA ASP A 27 4.25 -6.76 -18.24
C ASP A 27 3.84 -8.00 -17.44
N ASP A 28 3.07 -8.89 -18.05
CA ASP A 28 2.44 -10.05 -17.39
C ASP A 28 1.72 -9.71 -16.07
N GLY A 29 1.04 -8.55 -16.02
CA GLY A 29 0.32 -8.10 -14.84
C GLY A 29 1.21 -7.60 -13.70
N LEU A 30 2.49 -7.35 -13.96
CA LEU A 30 3.46 -6.85 -12.98
C LEU A 30 3.99 -5.48 -13.38
N LEU A 31 4.06 -4.56 -12.41
CA LEU A 31 4.67 -3.25 -12.56
C LEU A 31 6.19 -3.37 -12.44
N LYS A 32 6.90 -2.81 -13.41
CA LYS A 32 8.36 -2.75 -13.48
C LYS A 32 8.81 -1.29 -13.51
N VAL A 33 9.66 -0.88 -12.56
CA VAL A 33 10.31 0.44 -12.52
C VAL A 33 11.82 0.25 -12.41
N LYS A 34 12.50 0.28 -13.56
CA LYS A 34 13.93 -0.04 -13.66
C LYS A 34 14.82 0.86 -12.78
N LYS A 35 14.54 2.17 -12.74
CA LYS A 35 15.31 3.14 -11.94
C LYS A 35 15.33 2.81 -10.44
N LEU A 36 14.30 2.11 -9.96
CA LEU A 36 14.14 1.74 -8.54
C LEU A 36 14.48 0.27 -8.28
N ASP A 37 14.86 -0.49 -9.30
CA ASP A 37 14.94 -1.95 -9.24
C ASP A 37 13.66 -2.59 -8.66
N PHE A 38 12.50 -2.00 -9.01
CA PHE A 38 11.21 -2.44 -8.52
C PHE A 38 10.52 -3.35 -9.53
N TRP A 39 10.04 -4.50 -9.05
CA TRP A 39 9.16 -5.40 -9.77
C TRP A 39 8.13 -5.99 -8.81
N GLY A 40 6.83 -5.88 -9.12
CA GLY A 40 5.78 -6.34 -8.21
C GLY A 40 4.38 -6.31 -8.80
N LYS A 41 3.41 -6.82 -8.03
CA LYS A 41 1.98 -6.71 -8.38
C LYS A 41 1.56 -5.24 -8.38
N TYR A 42 0.57 -4.89 -9.18
CA TYR A 42 0.07 -3.53 -9.23
C TYR A 42 -1.44 -3.46 -9.06
N PHE A 43 -1.86 -2.30 -8.58
CA PHE A 43 -3.24 -1.91 -8.39
C PHE A 43 -3.40 -0.51 -8.95
N GLN A 44 -4.53 -0.25 -9.61
CA GLN A 44 -4.79 1.03 -10.25
C GLN A 44 -6.06 1.63 -9.67
N SER A 45 -6.07 2.94 -9.45
CA SER A 45 -7.29 3.62 -9.04
C SER A 45 -8.33 3.59 -10.18
N PRO A 46 -9.63 3.68 -9.88
CA PRO A 46 -10.67 3.64 -10.93
C PRO A 46 -10.48 4.62 -12.08
N SER A 47 -10.00 5.83 -11.80
CA SER A 47 -9.67 6.87 -12.80
C SER A 47 -8.39 6.61 -13.60
N GLY A 48 -7.56 5.66 -13.16
CA GLY A 48 -6.26 5.38 -13.75
C GLY A 48 -5.12 6.30 -13.33
N ILE A 49 -5.41 7.37 -12.57
CA ILE A 49 -4.46 8.42 -12.18
C ILE A 49 -3.37 7.89 -11.25
N TYR A 50 -3.74 6.99 -10.33
CA TYR A 50 -2.82 6.39 -9.39
C TYR A 50 -2.52 4.94 -9.73
N ILE A 51 -1.25 4.56 -9.61
CA ILE A 51 -0.76 3.19 -9.67
C ILE A 51 -0.01 2.90 -8.38
N LEU A 52 -0.43 1.86 -7.68
CA LEU A 52 0.22 1.32 -6.49
C LEU A 52 0.90 0.00 -6.86
N GLY A 53 2.21 -0.06 -6.72
CA GLY A 53 2.98 -1.30 -6.85
C GLY A 53 3.29 -1.87 -5.47
N ILE A 54 3.16 -3.19 -5.29
CA ILE A 54 3.67 -3.90 -4.11
C ILE A 54 4.59 -5.05 -4.52
N ASN A 55 5.66 -5.24 -3.77
CA ASN A 55 6.53 -6.41 -3.84
C ASN A 55 6.56 -7.08 -2.48
N SER A 56 6.13 -8.34 -2.42
CA SER A 56 6.06 -9.10 -1.18
C SER A 56 7.45 -9.42 -0.63
N GLY A 57 7.53 -9.56 0.69
CA GLY A 57 8.74 -10.06 1.32
C GLY A 57 8.94 -11.55 1.03
N TYR A 58 10.15 -12.05 1.19
CA TYR A 58 10.46 -13.46 0.94
C TYR A 58 11.49 -13.99 1.93
N LEU A 59 11.43 -15.31 2.18
CA LEU A 59 12.38 -15.99 3.03
C LEU A 59 13.59 -16.44 2.20
N TYR A 60 14.78 -15.96 2.55
CA TYR A 60 16.04 -16.35 1.93
C TYR A 60 17.06 -16.72 3.00
N ASN A 61 17.67 -17.92 2.91
CA ASN A 61 18.65 -18.40 3.88
C ASN A 61 18.20 -18.28 5.36
N LYS A 62 16.94 -18.64 5.65
CA LYS A 62 16.31 -18.54 6.99
C LYS A 62 16.19 -17.11 7.54
N LYS A 63 16.46 -16.09 6.72
CA LYS A 63 16.22 -14.69 7.04
C LYS A 63 15.09 -14.16 6.17
N PHE A 64 14.15 -13.47 6.77
CA PHE A 64 13.07 -12.84 6.03
C PHE A 64 13.54 -11.50 5.48
N GLU A 65 13.54 -11.37 4.15
CA GLU A 65 13.79 -10.12 3.45
C GLU A 65 12.45 -9.39 3.27
N LYS A 66 12.44 -8.11 3.64
CA LYS A 66 11.25 -7.27 3.61
C LYS A 66 10.84 -6.93 2.18
N GLY A 67 9.54 -6.83 1.97
CA GLY A 67 8.97 -6.28 0.75
C GLY A 67 9.04 -4.75 0.70
N ASN A 68 8.43 -4.18 -0.33
CA ASN A 68 8.28 -2.74 -0.49
C ASN A 68 7.01 -2.40 -1.28
N PHE A 69 6.67 -1.12 -1.29
CA PHE A 69 5.63 -0.60 -2.16
C PHE A 69 6.03 0.75 -2.75
N ILE A 70 5.45 1.07 -3.91
CA ILE A 70 5.61 2.37 -4.57
C ILE A 70 4.25 2.94 -4.95
N LEU A 71 4.10 4.25 -4.82
CA LEU A 71 2.93 4.99 -5.30
C LEU A 71 3.35 5.91 -6.44
N ILE A 72 2.63 5.82 -7.56
CA ILE A 72 2.83 6.63 -8.75
C ILE A 72 1.55 7.41 -9.03
N LYS A 73 1.66 8.70 -9.33
CA LYS A 73 0.56 9.57 -9.79
C LYS A 73 1.00 10.27 -11.07
N ASN A 74 0.32 10.04 -12.19
CA ASN A 74 0.68 10.66 -13.48
C ASN A 74 2.20 10.58 -13.80
N ASN A 75 2.77 9.38 -13.68
CA ASN A 75 4.21 9.10 -13.85
C ASN A 75 5.15 9.74 -12.82
N GLN A 76 4.64 10.41 -11.80
CA GLN A 76 5.44 10.90 -10.69
C GLN A 76 5.45 9.89 -9.54
N LEU A 77 6.63 9.48 -9.10
CA LEU A 77 6.81 8.71 -7.88
C LEU A 77 6.51 9.61 -6.67
N LEU A 78 5.50 9.21 -5.89
CA LEU A 78 5.08 9.91 -4.69
C LEU A 78 5.64 9.25 -3.43
N LEU A 79 5.58 7.91 -3.35
CA LEU A 79 6.05 7.13 -2.21
C LEU A 79 6.88 5.94 -2.70
N ASN A 80 7.90 5.57 -1.92
CA ASN A 80 8.69 4.36 -2.09
C ASN A 80 9.16 3.92 -0.71
N GLU A 81 8.52 2.89 -0.17
CA GLU A 81 8.65 2.54 1.25
C GLU A 81 8.84 1.04 1.44
N THR A 82 9.62 0.67 2.45
CA THR A 82 9.81 -0.73 2.86
C THR A 82 8.65 -1.19 3.75
N MET A 83 8.17 -2.41 3.54
CA MET A 83 7.10 -3.03 4.33
C MET A 83 7.45 -4.49 4.61
N PHE A 84 6.87 -5.13 5.63
CA PHE A 84 7.28 -6.50 5.96
C PHE A 84 6.95 -7.45 4.80
N ASN A 85 5.66 -7.69 4.56
CA ASN A 85 5.18 -8.60 3.53
C ASN A 85 3.85 -8.13 2.93
N PRO A 86 3.87 -7.03 2.14
CA PRO A 86 2.66 -6.54 1.49
C PRO A 86 2.14 -7.61 0.52
N CYS A 87 0.89 -8.03 0.67
CA CYS A 87 0.33 -9.17 -0.06
C CYS A 87 -0.91 -8.83 -0.88
N ASN A 88 -1.66 -7.81 -0.46
CA ASN A 88 -2.81 -7.28 -1.18
C ASN A 88 -2.93 -5.77 -0.95
N ALA A 89 -3.56 -5.04 -1.87
CA ALA A 89 -3.79 -3.62 -1.72
C ALA A 89 -5.02 -3.14 -2.51
N VAL A 90 -5.53 -1.96 -2.14
CA VAL A 90 -6.57 -1.24 -2.89
C VAL A 90 -6.30 0.26 -2.82
N ILE A 91 -6.67 0.99 -3.87
CA ILE A 91 -6.40 2.42 -4.01
C ILE A 91 -7.61 3.15 -4.63
N SER A 92 -7.96 4.31 -4.07
CA SER A 92 -9.05 5.18 -4.53
C SER A 92 -8.54 6.37 -5.35
N ASP A 93 -9.47 7.07 -5.99
CA ASP A 93 -9.15 8.19 -6.89
C ASP A 93 -8.65 9.46 -6.18
N ASN A 94 -8.82 9.55 -4.87
CA ASN A 94 -8.22 10.63 -4.07
C ASN A 94 -6.80 10.31 -3.57
N GLY A 95 -6.22 9.17 -3.97
CA GLY A 95 -4.87 8.76 -3.57
C GLY A 95 -4.78 8.16 -2.17
N ASN A 96 -5.90 7.89 -1.50
CA ASN A 96 -5.91 7.03 -0.33
C ASN A 96 -5.78 5.56 -0.76
N PHE A 97 -5.07 4.78 0.04
CA PHE A 97 -4.91 3.37 -0.24
C PHE A 97 -4.73 2.56 1.04
N VAL A 98 -5.02 1.28 0.92
CA VAL A 98 -4.87 0.29 2.00
C VAL A 98 -3.97 -0.81 1.51
N ILE A 99 -3.01 -1.22 2.35
CA ILE A 99 -2.17 -2.38 2.12
C ILE A 99 -2.41 -3.39 3.25
N ASP A 100 -2.65 -4.63 2.85
CA ASP A 100 -2.64 -5.79 3.74
C ASP A 100 -1.20 -6.33 3.85
N ASP A 101 -0.63 -6.22 5.04
CA ASP A 101 0.70 -6.74 5.39
C ASP A 101 0.57 -7.99 6.27
N ASN A 102 0.95 -9.15 5.71
CA ASN A 102 0.91 -10.43 6.40
C ASN A 102 2.13 -10.60 7.30
N ILE A 103 1.92 -10.53 8.60
CA ILE A 103 2.99 -10.73 9.58
C ILE A 103 3.10 -12.20 9.92
N TYR A 104 4.18 -12.83 9.44
CA TYR A 104 4.57 -14.15 9.89
C TYR A 104 5.30 -14.04 11.23
N GLU A 105 4.61 -14.40 12.31
CA GLU A 105 5.29 -14.85 13.52
C GLU A 105 5.54 -16.37 13.38
N MET A 106 6.73 -16.84 13.75
CA MET A 106 7.17 -18.25 13.68
C MET A 106 6.26 -19.26 14.39
N HIS A 107 5.16 -18.82 15.02
CA HIS A 107 4.28 -19.62 15.86
C HIS A 107 2.81 -19.64 15.41
N SER A 108 2.57 -19.78 14.10
CA SER A 108 1.32 -20.36 13.56
C SER A 108 0.01 -19.56 13.73
N LYS A 109 0.08 -18.26 14.06
CA LYS A 109 -1.11 -17.38 14.10
C LYS A 109 -1.21 -16.55 12.84
N PHE A 110 -2.36 -16.59 12.19
CA PHE A 110 -2.69 -15.70 11.07
C PHE A 110 -2.84 -14.29 11.60
N ASN A 111 -1.86 -13.44 11.30
CA ASN A 111 -1.83 -12.05 11.73
C ASN A 111 -1.59 -11.15 10.52
N SER A 112 -2.49 -10.18 10.35
CA SER A 112 -2.37 -9.17 9.30
C SER A 112 -2.49 -7.79 9.90
N ILE A 113 -1.77 -6.85 9.30
CA ILE A 113 -1.96 -5.43 9.56
C ILE A 113 -2.55 -4.78 8.32
N LEU A 114 -3.71 -4.13 8.47
CA LEU A 114 -4.15 -3.17 7.47
C LEU A 114 -3.46 -1.85 7.73
N HIS A 115 -2.67 -1.41 6.77
CA HIS A 115 -2.03 -0.11 6.76
C HIS A 115 -2.83 0.84 5.88
N PHE A 116 -3.18 2.01 6.44
CA PHE A 116 -3.93 3.05 5.74
C PHE A 116 -2.98 4.18 5.39
N PHE A 117 -3.05 4.64 4.14
CA PHE A 117 -2.16 5.67 3.61
C PHE A 117 -2.92 6.71 2.81
N SER A 118 -2.28 7.86 2.65
CA SER A 118 -2.59 8.87 1.65
C SER A 118 -1.39 9.03 0.72
N GLU A 119 -1.51 9.86 -0.32
CA GLU A 119 -0.37 10.23 -1.17
C GLU A 119 0.79 10.90 -0.41
N LYS A 120 0.55 11.36 0.83
CA LYS A 120 1.57 11.97 1.70
C LYS A 120 2.25 10.98 2.65
N GLY A 121 1.83 9.71 2.64
CA GLY A 121 2.36 8.66 3.50
C GLY A 121 1.32 8.06 4.45
N LYS A 122 1.82 7.37 5.48
CA LYS A 122 0.99 6.56 6.39
C LYS A 122 0.07 7.43 7.24
N LEU A 123 -1.20 7.07 7.27
CA LEU A 123 -2.22 7.67 8.14
C LEU A 123 -2.35 6.88 9.44
N SER A 124 -2.52 5.56 9.34
CA SER A 124 -2.69 4.69 10.50
C SER A 124 -2.46 3.21 10.16
N SER A 125 -2.62 2.34 11.15
CA SER A 125 -2.63 0.90 10.92
C SER A 125 -3.45 0.17 11.98
N LYS A 126 -4.03 -0.98 11.61
CA LYS A 126 -4.81 -1.81 12.52
C LYS A 126 -4.42 -3.28 12.40
N ASN A 127 -4.12 -3.89 13.55
CA ASN A 127 -3.78 -5.30 13.65
C ASN A 127 -5.05 -6.15 13.73
N PHE A 128 -5.00 -7.29 13.05
CA PHE A 128 -6.03 -8.31 13.04
C PHE A 128 -5.41 -9.68 13.27
N TYR A 129 -6.11 -10.50 14.04
CA TYR A 129 -5.74 -11.90 14.28
C TYR A 129 -6.38 -12.81 13.23
N ALA A 130 -6.33 -12.38 11.98
CA ALA A 130 -6.77 -13.14 10.82
C ALA A 130 -6.18 -12.52 9.55
N ASN A 131 -5.92 -13.37 8.56
CA ASN A 131 -5.61 -12.92 7.19
C ASN A 131 -6.89 -12.45 6.48
N PHE A 132 -6.74 -11.64 5.45
CA PHE A 132 -7.87 -11.14 4.65
C PHE A 132 -8.10 -11.99 3.40
N GLU A 133 -9.38 -12.23 3.11
CA GLU A 133 -9.84 -12.82 1.85
C GLU A 133 -9.94 -11.74 0.78
N SER A 134 -10.48 -10.58 1.16
CA SER A 134 -10.61 -9.44 0.28
C SER A 134 -10.58 -8.13 1.08
N ILE A 135 -10.13 -7.08 0.41
CA ILE A 135 -10.20 -5.69 0.87
C ILE A 135 -10.74 -4.85 -0.28
N GLU A 136 -11.58 -3.88 0.05
CA GLU A 136 -12.20 -2.95 -0.90
C GLU A 136 -12.19 -1.55 -0.28
N LEU A 137 -12.07 -0.52 -1.12
CA LEU A 137 -12.05 0.86 -0.69
C LEU A 137 -13.18 1.63 -1.39
N SER A 138 -13.88 2.49 -0.65
CA SER A 138 -14.88 3.37 -1.24
C SER A 138 -14.24 4.33 -2.24
N LEU A 139 -15.02 4.78 -3.23
CA LEU A 139 -14.52 5.68 -4.29
C LEU A 139 -13.93 6.99 -3.73
N ASP A 140 -14.52 7.50 -2.65
CA ASP A 140 -14.04 8.68 -1.92
C ASP A 140 -12.88 8.39 -0.97
N GLY A 141 -12.37 7.16 -0.93
CA GLY A 141 -11.23 6.75 -0.11
C GLY A 141 -11.45 6.84 1.39
N ARG A 142 -12.70 6.95 1.86
CA ARG A 142 -13.02 7.13 3.28
C ARG A 142 -13.25 5.82 4.02
N TYR A 143 -13.90 4.85 3.38
CA TYR A 143 -14.28 3.60 4.01
C TYR A 143 -13.58 2.42 3.37
N CYS A 144 -12.94 1.59 4.19
CA CYS A 144 -12.38 0.31 3.77
C CYS A 144 -13.29 -0.81 4.27
N ILE A 145 -13.67 -1.73 3.39
CA ILE A 145 -14.34 -2.97 3.74
C ILE A 145 -13.32 -4.10 3.63
N ALA A 146 -13.15 -4.87 4.70
CA ALA A 146 -12.23 -5.99 4.74
C ALA A 146 -12.98 -7.26 5.17
N LYS A 147 -12.79 -8.35 4.44
CA LYS A 147 -13.36 -9.66 4.75
C LYS A 147 -12.24 -10.56 5.24
N THR A 148 -12.34 -11.08 6.46
CA THR A 148 -11.35 -12.03 6.99
C THR A 148 -11.56 -13.42 6.42
N LEU A 149 -10.47 -14.15 6.17
CA LEU A 149 -10.51 -15.56 5.81
C LEU A 149 -11.14 -16.39 6.93
N ASN A 150 -11.67 -17.55 6.54
CA ASN A 150 -12.14 -18.52 7.51
C ASN A 150 -10.95 -19.10 8.30
N CYS A 151 -11.05 -19.13 9.62
CA CYS A 151 -10.05 -19.72 10.51
C CYS A 151 -10.78 -20.46 11.64
N THR A 152 -10.30 -21.66 11.98
CA THR A 152 -10.86 -22.46 13.09
C THR A 152 -10.25 -22.13 14.45
N TYR A 153 -9.21 -21.30 14.49
CA TYR A 153 -8.39 -21.05 15.68
C TYR A 153 -8.50 -19.63 16.25
N GLU A 154 -9.15 -18.71 15.53
CA GLU A 154 -9.22 -17.28 15.91
C GLU A 154 -10.66 -16.79 16.06
N PRO A 155 -11.02 -16.06 17.14
CA PRO A 155 -12.37 -15.51 17.37
C PRO A 155 -12.82 -14.49 16.32
N GLN A 156 -11.92 -14.06 15.43
CA GLN A 156 -12.16 -13.13 14.32
C GLN A 156 -12.41 -13.85 12.99
N ASN A 157 -12.78 -15.14 13.03
CA ASN A 157 -13.11 -15.90 11.85
C ASN A 157 -14.30 -15.31 11.07
N ARG A 158 -14.15 -15.25 9.75
CA ARG A 158 -15.22 -14.95 8.79
C ARG A 158 -16.03 -13.69 9.16
N LYS A 159 -15.38 -12.52 9.18
CA LYS A 159 -16.03 -11.23 9.45
C LYS A 159 -15.91 -10.29 8.27
N ILE A 160 -16.95 -9.50 8.07
CA ILE A 160 -16.85 -8.26 7.28
C ILE A 160 -16.65 -7.12 8.26
N ILE A 161 -15.60 -6.34 8.04
CA ILE A 161 -15.22 -5.20 8.87
C ILE A 161 -15.27 -3.96 7.98
N THR A 162 -15.99 -2.94 8.43
CA THR A 162 -15.94 -1.61 7.81
C THR A 162 -15.08 -0.70 8.68
N TYR A 163 -14.07 -0.07 8.08
CA TYR A 163 -13.16 0.86 8.72
C TYR A 163 -13.37 2.27 8.17
N ASP A 164 -13.49 3.26 9.05
CA ASP A 164 -13.55 4.67 8.72
C ASP A 164 -12.13 5.26 8.82
N LEU A 165 -11.52 5.56 7.68
CA LEU A 165 -10.15 6.08 7.60
C LEU A 165 -10.05 7.49 8.17
N GLU A 166 -11.07 8.32 7.96
CA GLU A 166 -11.11 9.72 8.42
C GLU A 166 -11.14 9.78 9.95
N ASN A 167 -12.01 8.99 10.56
CA ASN A 167 -12.14 8.93 12.02
C ASN A 167 -11.22 7.90 12.68
N ASN A 168 -10.41 7.19 11.87
CA ASN A 168 -9.48 6.17 12.30
C ASN A 168 -10.08 5.12 13.26
N ARG A 169 -11.26 4.58 12.90
CA ARG A 169 -11.99 3.63 13.76
C ARG A 169 -12.71 2.56 12.97
N ILE A 170 -12.97 1.44 13.63
CA ILE A 170 -13.90 0.43 13.10
C ILE A 170 -15.31 1.01 13.17
N HIS A 171 -15.94 1.11 12.00
CA HIS A 171 -17.32 1.59 11.87
C HIS A 171 -18.32 0.47 12.22
N SER A 172 -18.12 -0.73 11.68
CA SER A 172 -18.97 -1.89 11.95
C SER A 172 -18.22 -3.21 11.80
N LYS A 173 -18.77 -4.28 12.40
CA LYS A 173 -18.32 -5.66 12.26
C LYS A 173 -19.53 -6.56 12.10
N HIS A 174 -19.52 -7.43 11.10
CA HIS A 174 -20.57 -8.41 10.87
C HIS A 174 -19.95 -9.80 10.78
N ASN A 175 -20.51 -10.75 11.54
CA ASN A 175 -20.14 -12.16 11.40
C ASN A 175 -20.80 -12.71 10.12
N LEU A 176 -20.07 -13.49 9.36
CA LEU A 176 -20.61 -14.30 8.28
C LEU A 176 -20.94 -15.68 8.85
N PHE A 177 -22.15 -16.17 8.55
CA PHE A 177 -22.66 -17.47 8.99
C PHE A 177 -21.76 -18.63 8.57
#